data_AF-A0A9D1BY79-F1
#
_entry.id   AF-A0A9D1BY79-F1
#
_cell.length_a   1.000
_cell.length_b   1.000
_cell.length_c   1.000
_cell.angle_alpha   90.00
_cell.angle_beta   90.00
_cell.angle_gamma   90.00
#
_symmetry.space_group_name_H-M   'P 1'
#
loop_
_entity.id
_entity.type
_entity.pdbx_description
1 polymer ?
#
loop_
_entity_poly.entity_id
_entity_poly.type
_entity_poly.pdbx_seq_one_letter_code
_entity_poly.pdbx_strand_id
1 'polypeptide(L)'
;MEQPETSNLQPETPARVAFDTTGVDRVEFLVSPNPGEPLKPLAKIASGGETSRLMLALKAVLSRADETPTLIFDEIDQGIGGRVGATVGEKLWRLTLAEEGTVAHQVLCVTHLPQLAGFGDLHLKVEKQVLEGRTVTRVRALEGADRVEELAQMLGAGGEEGRRSAERILQEAGSRKRETTGNQRRV
;
A
#
# COMPACT_ATOMS: atom_id res chain seq x y z
N MET A 1 17.13 24.61 -56.14
CA MET A 1 16.11 23.68 -56.65
C MET A 1 16.27 22.45 -55.78
N GLU A 2 15.44 22.12 -54.80
CA GLU A 2 14.01 22.37 -54.55
C GLU A 2 13.75 23.09 -53.21
N GLN A 3 12.65 23.84 -53.14
CA GLN A 3 12.08 24.33 -51.88
C GLN A 3 11.15 23.23 -51.33
N PRO A 4 11.12 22.95 -50.01
CA PRO A 4 10.09 22.07 -49.46
C PRO A 4 8.74 22.80 -49.50
N GLU A 5 7.76 22.13 -50.12
CA GLU A 5 6.37 22.56 -50.22
C GLU A 5 5.77 22.81 -48.83
N THR A 6 5.36 24.06 -48.59
CA THR A 6 4.50 24.42 -47.46
C THR A 6 3.05 24.10 -47.83
N SER A 7 2.73 22.82 -47.89
CA SER A 7 1.37 22.36 -48.19
C SER A 7 0.52 22.28 -46.91
N ASN A 8 -0.45 23.19 -46.83
CA ASN A 8 -1.70 23.11 -46.05
C ASN A 8 -1.65 23.10 -44.51
N LEU A 9 -1.05 24.12 -43.88
CA LEU A 9 -1.54 24.58 -42.57
C LEU A 9 -2.56 25.70 -42.81
N GLN A 10 -3.81 25.33 -43.11
CA GLN A 10 -4.92 26.27 -42.96
C GLN A 10 -5.00 26.67 -41.49
N PRO A 11 -5.21 27.96 -41.15
CA PRO A 11 -5.45 28.35 -39.77
C PRO A 11 -6.76 27.69 -39.31
N GLU A 12 -6.64 26.65 -38.50
CA GLU A 12 -7.76 26.00 -37.81
C GLU A 12 -8.58 27.10 -37.15
N THR A 13 -9.86 27.22 -37.54
CA THR A 13 -10.77 28.18 -36.92
C THR A 13 -10.80 27.86 -35.43
N PRO A 14 -10.58 28.81 -34.50
CA PRO A 14 -10.48 28.48 -33.08
C PRO A 14 -11.77 27.80 -32.64
N ALA A 15 -11.67 26.50 -32.35
CA ALA A 15 -12.79 25.69 -31.94
C ALA A 15 -13.29 26.22 -30.59
N ARG A 16 -14.56 26.60 -30.53
CA ARG A 16 -15.20 26.96 -29.26
C ARG A 16 -15.35 25.68 -28.44
N VAL A 17 -14.64 25.62 -27.32
CA VAL A 17 -14.68 24.49 -26.37
C VAL A 17 -15.46 24.88 -25.13
N ALA A 18 -16.29 23.96 -24.64
CA ALA A 18 -16.93 24.09 -23.34
C ALA A 18 -15.95 23.65 -22.25
N PHE A 19 -15.98 24.33 -21.11
CA PHE A 19 -15.13 24.03 -19.96
C PHE A 19 -15.93 24.18 -18.67
N ASP A 20 -15.49 23.48 -17.63
CA ASP A 20 -15.99 23.63 -16.26
C ASP A 20 -14.84 23.97 -15.30
N THR A 21 -15.06 23.81 -14.00
CA THR A 21 -14.04 24.07 -12.97
C THR A 21 -12.80 23.17 -13.08
N THR A 22 -12.86 22.09 -13.87
CA THR A 22 -11.75 21.16 -14.13
C THR A 22 -10.99 21.46 -15.42
N GLY A 23 -11.46 22.42 -16.23
CA GLY A 23 -10.84 22.83 -17.49
C GLY A 23 -11.40 22.10 -18.71
N VAL A 24 -10.62 22.09 -19.80
CA VAL A 24 -10.98 21.45 -21.08
C VAL A 24 -10.27 20.10 -21.28
N ASP A 25 -9.12 19.92 -20.63
CA ASP A 25 -8.25 18.77 -20.81
C ASP A 25 -8.61 17.64 -19.86
N ARG A 26 -8.49 16.41 -20.34
CA ARG A 26 -8.59 15.21 -19.50
C ARG A 26 -7.19 14.75 -19.10
N VAL A 27 -6.89 14.81 -17.80
CA VAL A 27 -5.60 14.33 -17.25
C VAL A 27 -5.68 12.84 -16.95
N GLU A 28 -4.66 12.08 -17.36
CA GLU A 28 -4.50 10.66 -17.06
C GLU A 28 -3.05 10.36 -16.65
N PHE A 29 -2.87 9.54 -15.61
CA PHE A 29 -1.56 9.02 -15.22
C PHE A 29 -1.25 7.74 -15.99
N LEU A 30 -0.12 7.74 -16.68
CA LEU A 30 0.41 6.58 -17.39
C LEU A 30 1.63 6.02 -16.67
N VAL A 31 1.74 4.69 -16.59
CA VAL A 31 2.86 4.01 -15.95
C VAL A 31 3.29 2.78 -16.77
N SER A 32 4.57 2.42 -16.68
CA SER A 32 5.12 1.18 -17.21
C SER A 32 5.94 0.50 -16.09
N PRO A 33 5.41 -0.55 -15.45
CA PRO A 33 6.06 -1.18 -14.31
C PRO A 33 7.29 -2.00 -14.70
N ASN A 34 7.33 -2.50 -15.94
CA ASN A 34 8.33 -3.43 -16.43
C ASN A 34 9.14 -2.83 -17.60
N PRO A 35 10.47 -2.98 -17.61
CA PRO A 35 11.28 -2.60 -18.76
C PRO A 35 10.78 -3.26 -20.04
N GLY A 36 10.57 -2.47 -21.09
CA GLY A 36 10.10 -2.95 -22.40
C GLY A 36 8.58 -3.00 -22.58
N GLU A 37 7.79 -2.72 -21.54
CA GLU A 37 6.33 -2.54 -21.69
C GLU A 37 5.97 -1.09 -22.07
N PRO A 38 4.92 -0.89 -22.90
CA PRO A 38 4.43 0.45 -23.20
C PRO A 38 3.78 1.07 -21.96
N LEU A 39 3.77 2.40 -21.91
CA LEU A 39 2.98 3.15 -20.94
C LEU A 39 1.50 2.79 -21.07
N LYS A 40 0.86 2.43 -19.96
CA LYS A 40 -0.57 2.13 -19.87
C LYS A 40 -1.20 3.02 -18.80
N PRO A 41 -2.51 3.32 -18.92
CA PRO A 41 -3.24 3.97 -17.83
C PRO A 41 -3.06 3.24 -16.51
N LEU A 42 -2.89 3.98 -15.42
CA LEU A 42 -2.76 3.43 -14.08
C LEU A 42 -3.92 2.48 -13.73
N ALA A 43 -5.14 2.80 -14.14
CA ALA A 43 -6.31 1.94 -13.95
C ALA A 43 -6.28 0.62 -14.76
N LYS A 44 -5.35 0.49 -15.72
CA LYS A 44 -5.23 -0.64 -16.65
C LYS A 44 -3.92 -1.42 -16.47
N ILE A 45 -3.16 -1.17 -15.40
CA ILE A 45 -1.99 -2.01 -15.09
C ILE A 45 -2.42 -3.40 -14.60
N ALA A 46 -1.51 -4.36 -14.74
CA ALA A 46 -1.77 -5.75 -14.39
C ALA A 46 -1.39 -6.06 -12.92
N SER A 47 -2.18 -6.95 -12.29
CA SER A 47 -2.19 -7.35 -10.87
C SER A 47 -2.70 -6.29 -9.86
N GLY A 48 -3.55 -6.73 -8.94
CA GLY A 48 -4.04 -5.91 -7.82
C GLY A 48 -2.88 -5.46 -6.92
N GLY A 49 -1.92 -6.35 -6.64
CA GLY A 49 -0.77 -6.05 -5.78
C GLY A 49 0.15 -4.95 -6.29
N GLU A 50 0.45 -4.88 -7.61
CA GLU A 50 1.25 -3.79 -8.18
C GLU A 50 0.54 -2.44 -8.05
N THR A 51 -0.76 -2.43 -8.33
CA THR A 51 -1.60 -1.24 -8.18
C THR A 51 -1.65 -0.77 -6.73
N SER A 52 -1.89 -1.67 -5.77
CA SER A 52 -1.91 -1.34 -4.34
C SER A 52 -0.57 -0.79 -3.85
N ARG A 53 0.57 -1.33 -4.32
CA ARG A 53 1.90 -0.81 -3.95
C ARG A 53 2.20 0.54 -4.59
N LEU A 54 1.76 0.78 -5.82
CA LEU A 54 1.90 2.08 -6.47
C LEU A 54 1.02 3.14 -5.79
N MET A 55 -0.21 2.77 -5.40
CA MET A 55 -1.07 3.62 -4.57
C MET A 55 -0.42 3.96 -3.23
N LEU A 56 0.18 2.98 -2.55
CA LEU A 56 0.93 3.24 -1.31
C LEU A 56 2.08 4.25 -1.54
N ALA A 57 2.83 4.12 -2.63
CA ALA A 57 3.90 5.07 -2.95
C ALA A 57 3.36 6.48 -3.20
N LEU A 58 2.26 6.61 -3.94
CA LEU A 58 1.61 7.90 -4.21
C LEU A 58 1.05 8.52 -2.93
N LYS A 59 0.36 7.75 -2.10
CA LYS A 59 -0.19 8.19 -0.81
C LYS A 59 0.91 8.67 0.14
N ALA A 60 2.05 7.99 0.15
CA ALA A 60 3.20 8.42 0.95
C ALA A 60 3.80 9.75 0.47
N VAL A 61 3.85 10.00 -0.85
CA VAL A 61 4.40 11.25 -1.41
C VAL A 61 3.40 12.41 -1.32
N LEU A 62 2.12 12.12 -1.47
CA LEU A 62 1.03 13.09 -1.49
C LEU A 62 0.30 13.21 -0.14
N SER A 63 0.89 12.71 0.94
CA SER A 63 0.26 12.66 2.28
C SER A 63 -0.23 14.02 2.78
N ARG A 64 0.43 15.12 2.39
CA ARG A 64 0.02 16.48 2.75
C ARG A 64 -1.23 16.98 2.01
N ALA A 65 -1.48 16.43 0.82
CA ALA A 65 -2.64 16.76 -0.01
C ALA A 65 -3.77 15.72 0.14
N ASP A 66 -3.52 14.64 0.86
CA ASP A 66 -4.49 13.58 1.08
C ASP A 66 -5.24 13.79 2.40
N GLU A 67 -6.48 14.23 2.29
CA GLU A 67 -7.36 14.45 3.44
C GLU A 67 -8.14 13.18 3.83
N THR A 68 -7.89 12.04 3.15
CA THR A 68 -8.62 10.79 3.42
C THR A 68 -8.18 10.20 4.76
N PRO A 69 -9.04 10.14 5.80
CA PRO A 69 -8.61 9.73 7.14
C PRO A 69 -8.34 8.23 7.26
N THR A 70 -9.03 7.39 6.48
CA THR A 70 -8.92 5.93 6.56
C THR A 70 -8.56 5.34 5.20
N LEU A 71 -7.49 4.55 5.18
CA LEU A 71 -6.97 3.89 3.98
C LEU A 71 -7.11 2.37 4.15
N ILE A 72 -7.63 1.70 3.13
CA ILE A 72 -7.76 0.24 3.09
C ILE A 72 -6.86 -0.30 1.98
N PHE A 73 -5.94 -1.18 2.33
CA PHE A 73 -5.08 -1.89 1.39
C PHE A 73 -5.42 -3.37 1.41
N ASP A 74 -5.87 -3.87 0.26
CA ASP A 74 -6.05 -5.29 0.00
C ASP A 74 -5.00 -5.78 -1.00
N GLU A 75 -4.61 -7.03 -0.89
CA GLU A 75 -3.67 -7.72 -1.79
C GLU A 75 -2.28 -7.05 -1.96
N ILE A 76 -1.89 -6.14 -1.07
CA ILE A 76 -0.63 -5.40 -1.19
C ILE A 76 0.61 -6.31 -1.11
N ASP A 77 0.42 -7.49 -0.50
CA ASP A 77 1.40 -8.55 -0.34
C ASP A 77 1.40 -9.60 -1.45
N GLN A 78 0.56 -9.46 -2.49
CA GLN A 78 0.59 -10.37 -3.63
C GLN A 78 1.90 -10.28 -4.40
N GLY A 79 2.50 -11.45 -4.66
CA GLY A 79 3.70 -11.59 -5.48
C GLY A 79 4.99 -11.10 -4.81
N ILE A 80 5.01 -10.86 -3.50
CA ILE A 80 6.20 -10.41 -2.77
C ILE A 80 6.61 -11.37 -1.66
N GLY A 81 7.93 -11.46 -1.41
CA GLY A 81 8.49 -12.27 -0.33
C GLY A 81 8.71 -11.47 0.96
N GLY A 82 9.10 -12.17 2.04
CA GLY A 82 9.17 -11.59 3.39
C GLY A 82 10.02 -10.31 3.53
N ARG A 83 11.16 -10.19 2.83
CA ARG A 83 11.99 -8.97 2.84
C ARG A 83 11.23 -7.75 2.31
N VAL A 84 10.51 -7.93 1.20
CA VAL A 84 9.70 -6.86 0.60
C VAL A 84 8.46 -6.61 1.47
N GLY A 85 7.86 -7.66 2.03
CA GLY A 85 6.75 -7.57 2.98
C GLY A 85 7.07 -6.69 4.19
N ALA A 86 8.27 -6.81 4.77
CA ALA A 86 8.72 -5.95 5.86
C ALA A 86 8.79 -4.46 5.44
N THR A 87 9.34 -4.18 4.25
CA THR A 87 9.41 -2.81 3.71
C THR A 87 8.03 -2.22 3.43
N VAL A 88 7.10 -3.04 2.91
CA VAL A 88 5.70 -2.61 2.69
C VAL A 88 5.01 -2.34 4.03
N GLY A 89 5.16 -3.23 5.02
CA GLY A 89 4.61 -3.04 6.36
C GLY A 89 5.12 -1.77 7.04
N GLU A 90 6.40 -1.50 6.91
CA GLU A 90 7.00 -0.26 7.41
C GLU A 90 6.41 0.99 6.72
N LYS A 91 6.25 0.97 5.40
CA LYS A 91 5.65 2.07 4.65
C LYS A 91 4.19 2.31 5.01
N LEU A 92 3.40 1.24 5.19
CA LEU A 92 2.01 1.33 5.66
C LEU A 92 1.95 1.94 7.06
N TRP A 93 2.81 1.49 7.97
CA TRP A 93 2.87 2.05 9.31
C TRP A 93 3.30 3.54 9.30
N ARG A 94 4.20 3.96 8.41
CA ARG A 94 4.57 5.38 8.32
C ARG A 94 3.40 6.30 7.95
N LEU A 95 2.40 5.82 7.21
CA LEU A 95 1.20 6.61 6.92
C LEU A 95 0.36 6.88 8.18
N THR A 96 0.52 6.08 9.24
CA THR A 96 -0.16 6.30 10.52
C THR A 96 0.53 7.38 11.37
N LEU A 97 1.73 7.81 10.98
CA LEU A 97 2.41 8.93 11.61
C LEU A 97 1.87 10.23 11.04
N ALA A 98 1.51 11.17 11.91
CA ALA A 98 1.29 12.55 11.52
C ALA A 98 2.65 13.24 11.33
N GLU A 99 2.84 13.87 10.18
CA GLU A 99 3.91 14.85 9.97
C GLU A 99 3.35 16.25 10.24
N GLU A 100 4.23 17.25 10.35
CA GLU A 100 3.81 18.61 10.67
C GLU A 100 2.87 19.16 9.58
N GLY A 101 1.62 19.42 9.97
CA GLY A 101 0.56 19.87 9.07
C GLY A 101 -0.15 18.76 8.28
N THR A 102 -0.05 17.49 8.68
CA THR A 102 -0.83 16.39 8.09
C THR A 102 -1.73 15.70 9.10
N VAL A 103 -2.76 14.99 8.61
CA VAL A 103 -3.61 14.12 9.41
C VAL A 103 -3.01 12.71 9.40
N ALA A 104 -2.89 12.08 10.57
CA ALA A 104 -2.50 10.68 10.65
C ALA A 104 -3.57 9.80 10.01
N HIS A 105 -3.18 8.88 9.12
CA HIS A 105 -4.12 7.95 8.52
C HIS A 105 -4.38 6.74 9.41
N GLN A 106 -5.63 6.28 9.48
CA GLN A 106 -5.93 4.92 9.90
C GLN A 106 -5.70 3.98 8.73
N VAL A 107 -4.78 3.03 8.87
CA VAL A 107 -4.47 2.06 7.82
C VAL A 107 -5.01 0.68 8.18
N LEU A 108 -5.87 0.13 7.34
CA LEU A 108 -6.37 -1.24 7.40
C LEU A 108 -5.71 -2.05 6.29
N CYS A 109 -5.07 -3.18 6.63
CA CYS A 109 -4.42 -4.05 5.67
C CYS A 109 -4.87 -5.49 5.91
N VAL A 110 -5.28 -6.18 4.85
CA VAL A 110 -5.45 -7.63 4.84
C VAL A 110 -4.16 -8.24 4.31
N THR A 111 -3.58 -9.20 5.04
CA THR A 111 -2.29 -9.79 4.68
C THR A 111 -2.17 -11.22 5.16
N HIS A 112 -1.41 -12.02 4.42
CA HIS A 112 -0.94 -13.34 4.82
C HIS A 112 0.56 -13.36 5.14
N LEU A 113 1.28 -12.24 4.98
CA LEU A 113 2.71 -12.16 5.25
C LEU A 113 2.99 -11.75 6.72
N PRO A 114 3.64 -12.61 7.52
CA PRO A 114 3.92 -12.32 8.92
C PRO A 114 4.86 -11.11 9.08
N GLN A 115 5.80 -10.91 8.15
CA GLN A 115 6.72 -9.78 8.17
C GLN A 115 5.99 -8.43 7.99
N LEU A 116 4.86 -8.41 7.28
CA LEU A 116 4.02 -7.22 7.14
C LEU A 116 3.16 -7.04 8.40
N ALA A 117 2.47 -8.11 8.83
CA ALA A 117 1.62 -8.10 10.02
C ALA A 117 2.37 -7.70 11.31
N GLY A 118 3.68 -7.95 11.38
CA GLY A 118 4.54 -7.49 12.47
C GLY A 118 4.52 -5.96 12.69
N PHE A 119 4.25 -5.18 11.64
CA PHE A 119 4.15 -3.71 11.74
C PHE A 119 2.77 -3.21 12.17
N GLY A 120 1.75 -4.05 12.27
CA GLY A 120 0.43 -3.63 12.74
C GLY A 120 0.46 -3.14 14.19
N ASP A 121 -0.22 -2.02 14.49
CA ASP A 121 -0.42 -1.58 15.87
C ASP A 121 -1.47 -2.47 16.58
N LEU A 122 -2.53 -2.83 15.84
CA LEU A 122 -3.52 -3.85 16.21
C LEU A 122 -3.44 -5.01 15.22
N HIS A 123 -3.43 -6.25 15.71
CA HIS A 123 -3.47 -7.45 14.88
C HIS A 123 -4.82 -8.14 15.07
N LEU A 124 -5.63 -8.20 14.02
CA LEU A 124 -6.92 -8.89 14.01
C LEU A 124 -6.80 -10.22 13.27
N LYS A 125 -7.21 -11.32 13.92
CA LYS A 125 -7.34 -12.62 13.27
C LYS A 125 -8.75 -12.80 12.77
N VAL A 126 -8.88 -13.22 11.51
CA VAL A 126 -10.13 -13.63 10.88
C VAL A 126 -10.14 -15.15 10.79
N GLU A 127 -11.10 -15.79 11.46
CA GLU A 127 -11.22 -17.26 11.49
C GLU A 127 -12.65 -17.71 11.15
N LYS A 128 -12.77 -18.91 10.59
CA LYS A 128 -14.06 -19.54 10.33
C LYS A 128 -14.39 -20.51 11.47
N GLN A 129 -15.60 -20.41 12.02
CA GLN A 129 -16.10 -21.31 13.05
C GLN A 129 -17.44 -21.92 12.59
N VAL A 130 -17.68 -23.18 12.91
CA VAL A 130 -19.00 -23.81 12.67
C VAL A 130 -19.83 -23.70 13.94
N LEU A 131 -20.97 -23.01 13.86
CA LEU A 131 -21.96 -22.85 14.93
C LEU A 131 -23.30 -23.34 14.40
N GLU A 132 -23.91 -24.31 15.09
CA GLU A 132 -25.22 -24.88 14.71
C GLU A 132 -25.27 -25.36 13.24
N GLY A 133 -24.19 -25.98 12.77
CA GLY A 133 -24.09 -26.47 11.39
C GLY A 133 -23.84 -25.40 10.32
N ARG A 134 -23.66 -24.13 10.70
CA ARG A 134 -23.36 -23.02 9.79
C ARG A 134 -21.96 -22.48 10.01
N THR A 135 -21.23 -22.25 8.93
CA THR A 135 -19.94 -21.55 8.99
C THR A 135 -20.18 -20.06 9.20
N VAL A 136 -19.63 -19.50 10.26
CA VAL A 136 -19.60 -18.08 10.56
C VAL A 136 -18.15 -17.58 10.57
N THR A 137 -17.96 -16.32 10.21
CA THR A 137 -16.66 -15.65 10.31
C THR A 137 -16.58 -14.91 11.63
N ARG A 138 -15.51 -15.14 12.38
CA ARG A 138 -15.22 -14.46 13.63
C ARG A 138 -13.95 -13.63 13.47
N VAL A 139 -13.97 -12.42 14.01
CA VAL A 139 -12.82 -11.54 14.07
C VAL A 139 -12.47 -11.30 15.53
N ARG A 140 -11.20 -11.47 15.90
CA ARG A 140 -10.71 -11.20 17.26
C ARG A 140 -9.37 -10.48 17.23
N ALA A 141 -9.13 -9.61 18.20
CA ALA A 141 -7.82 -9.00 18.41
C ALA A 141 -6.84 -10.02 19.00
N LEU A 142 -5.59 -9.92 18.58
CA LEU A 142 -4.46 -10.72 19.07
C LEU A 142 -3.47 -9.82 19.81
N GLU A 143 -3.10 -10.24 21.02
CA GLU A 143 -2.17 -9.53 21.88
C GLU A 143 -1.18 -10.51 22.52
N GLY A 144 0.00 -10.01 22.92
CA GLY A 144 1.00 -10.82 23.62
C GLY A 144 1.32 -12.15 22.93
N ALA A 145 1.15 -13.25 23.67
CA ALA A 145 1.45 -14.60 23.18
C ALA A 145 0.59 -15.02 22.00
N ASP A 146 -0.71 -14.66 21.96
CA ASP A 146 -1.61 -15.00 20.86
C ASP A 146 -1.13 -14.41 19.52
N ARG A 147 -0.57 -13.19 19.58
CA ARG A 147 0.01 -12.53 18.41
C ARG A 147 1.26 -13.26 17.91
N VAL A 148 2.10 -13.76 18.82
CA VAL A 148 3.30 -14.56 18.49
C VAL A 148 2.89 -15.88 17.84
N GLU A 149 1.91 -16.58 18.42
CA GLU A 149 1.40 -17.84 17.86
C GLU A 149 0.85 -17.66 16.45
N GLU A 150 0.09 -16.59 16.20
CA GLU A 150 -0.46 -16.35 14.86
C GLU A 150 0.66 -16.11 13.85
N LEU A 151 1.64 -15.28 14.18
CA LEU A 151 2.77 -15.03 13.28
C LEU A 151 3.58 -16.31 13.02
N ALA A 152 3.73 -17.19 14.02
CA ALA A 152 4.36 -18.48 13.85
C ALA A 152 3.55 -19.40 12.92
N GLN A 153 2.21 -19.41 13.06
CA GLN A 153 1.30 -20.12 12.16
C GLN A 153 1.36 -19.58 10.72
N MET A 154 1.40 -18.26 10.54
CA MET A 154 1.56 -17.61 9.22
C MET A 154 2.90 -17.97 8.56
N LEU A 155 3.96 -18.19 9.35
CA LEU A 155 5.24 -18.71 8.84
C LEU A 155 5.18 -20.20 8.44
N GLY A 156 4.13 -20.91 8.80
CA GLY A 156 4.06 -22.37 8.68
C GLY A 156 5.00 -23.10 9.65
N ALA A 157 5.50 -22.41 10.68
CA ALA A 157 6.47 -22.93 11.64
C ALA A 157 5.79 -23.15 12.99
N GLY A 158 5.69 -24.41 13.41
CA GLY A 158 5.17 -24.79 14.73
C GLY A 158 6.25 -24.85 15.82
N GLY A 159 5.83 -24.86 17.07
CA GLY A 159 6.70 -25.09 18.23
C GLY A 159 7.63 -23.91 18.56
N GLU A 160 8.67 -24.19 19.34
CA GLU A 160 9.60 -23.19 19.89
C GLU A 160 10.32 -22.37 18.81
N GLU A 161 10.75 -23.03 17.72
CA GLU A 161 11.45 -22.39 16.59
C GLU A 161 10.56 -21.37 15.87
N GLY A 162 9.30 -21.73 15.64
CA GLY A 162 8.30 -20.84 15.04
C GLY A 162 8.05 -19.61 15.90
N ARG A 163 7.89 -19.81 17.22
CA ARG A 163 7.74 -18.71 18.20
C ARG A 163 8.92 -17.76 18.18
N ARG A 164 10.14 -18.28 18.27
CA ARG A 164 11.37 -17.47 18.22
C ARG A 164 11.48 -16.66 16.93
N SER A 165 11.07 -17.25 15.80
CA SER A 165 11.05 -16.56 14.51
C SER A 165 10.00 -15.44 14.48
N ALA A 166 8.81 -15.69 15.01
CA ALA A 166 7.76 -14.69 15.15
C ALA A 166 8.14 -13.54 16.09
N GLU A 167 8.78 -13.84 17.22
CA GLU A 167 9.32 -12.84 18.14
C GLU A 167 10.36 -11.97 17.47
N ARG A 168 11.27 -12.54 16.66
CA ARG A 168 12.22 -11.75 15.86
C ARG A 168 11.51 -10.78 14.92
N ILE A 169 10.44 -11.20 14.24
CA ILE A 169 9.67 -10.32 13.37
C ILE A 169 9.12 -9.12 14.15
N LEU A 170 8.53 -9.36 15.32
CA LEU A 170 8.00 -8.28 16.17
C LEU A 170 9.10 -7.36 16.70
N GLN A 171 10.25 -7.92 17.08
CA GLN A 171 11.42 -7.15 17.53
C GLN A 171 11.98 -6.27 16.41
N GLU A 172 12.15 -6.83 15.20
CA GLU A 172 12.64 -6.11 14.03
C GLU A 172 11.68 -4.98 13.63
N ALA A 173 10.37 -5.26 13.56
CA ALA A 173 9.36 -4.24 13.31
C ALA A 173 9.40 -3.14 14.38
N GLY A 174 9.44 -3.51 15.66
CA GLY A 174 9.53 -2.57 16.78
C GLY A 174 10.77 -1.69 16.74
N SER A 175 11.93 -2.25 16.38
CA SER A 175 13.18 -1.48 16.23
C SER A 175 13.07 -0.45 15.11
N ARG A 176 12.57 -0.82 13.94
CA ARG A 176 12.39 0.12 12.82
C ARG A 176 11.40 1.24 13.13
N LYS A 177 10.32 0.92 13.86
CA LYS A 177 9.35 1.92 14.34
C LYS A 177 10.04 2.96 15.24
N ARG A 178 10.87 2.50 16.20
CA ARG A 178 11.63 3.37 17.10
C ARG A 178 12.68 4.21 16.38
N GLU A 179 13.41 3.64 15.43
CA GLU A 179 14.40 4.36 14.63
C GLU A 179 13.76 5.48 13.80
N THR A 180 12.63 5.19 13.16
CA THR A 180 11.89 6.17 12.34
C THR A 180 11.35 7.33 13.18
N THR A 181 10.68 7.02 14.30
CA THR A 181 10.13 8.03 15.22
C THR A 181 11.22 8.82 15.96
N GLY A 182 12.37 8.19 16.25
CA GLY A 182 13.51 8.85 16.87
C GLY A 182 14.21 9.85 15.94
N ASN A 183 14.32 9.54 14.65
CA ASN A 183 14.90 10.45 13.66
C ASN A 183 13.99 11.67 13.38
N GLN A 184 12.66 11.49 13.38
CA GLN A 184 11.71 12.60 13.16
C GLN A 184 11.73 13.66 14.28
N ARG A 185 12.23 13.35 15.48
CA ARG A 185 12.33 14.32 16.60
C ARG A 185 13.64 15.12 16.64
N ARG A 186 14.59 14.82 15.75
CA ARG A 186 15.93 15.45 15.71
C ARG A 186 16.08 16.52 14.62
N VAL A 187 15.04 16.77 13.83
CA VAL A 187 15.01 17.79 12.78
C VAL A 187 14.22 18.99 13.26
#